data_AF-V9W9S1-F1
#
_entry.id   AF-V9W9S1-F1
#
_cell.length_a   1.000
_cell.length_b   1.000
_cell.length_c   1.000
_cell.angle_alpha   90.00
_cell.angle_beta   90.00
_cell.angle_gamma   90.00
#
_symmetry.space_group_name_H-M   'P 1'
#
loop_
_entity.id
_entity.type
_entity.pdbx_description
1 polymer ?
#
loop_
_entity_poly.entity_id
_entity_poly.type
_entity_poly.pdbx_seq_one_letter_code
_entity_poly.pdbx_strand_id
1 'polypeptide(L)' 'MLSDLERKTLRILYNFSKLNRRMPNIKELEKKTGARVGNIFKALDGLQKQGYIEWQPIIHNP' A
#
# COMPACT_ATOMS: atom_id res chain seq x y z
N MET A 1 12.03 1.88 11.24
CA MET A 1 11.13 0.83 11.78
C MET A 1 9.74 1.09 11.22
N LEU A 2 9.07 0.06 10.69
CA LEU A 2 7.74 0.24 10.09
C LEU A 2 6.70 0.67 11.13
N SER A 3 5.93 1.71 10.81
CA SER A 3 4.72 2.10 11.54
C SER A 3 3.66 1.00 11.47
N ASP A 4 2.65 1.07 12.34
CA ASP A 4 1.57 0.09 12.34
C ASP A 4 0.76 0.10 11.03
N LEU A 5 0.60 1.27 10.42
CA LEU A 5 -0.05 1.38 9.12
C LEU A 5 0.80 0.78 8.00
N GLU A 6 2.11 0.99 7.99
CA GLU A 6 3.01 0.38 7.00
C GLU A 6 3.04 -1.14 7.15
N ARG A 7 3.18 -1.66 8.38
CA ARG A 7 3.13 -3.12 8.65
C ARG A 7 1.81 -3.73 8.20
N LYS A 8 0.69 -3.08 8.52
CA LYS A 8 -0.64 -3.52 8.10
C LYS A 8 -0.78 -3.50 6.59
N THR A 9 -0.32 -2.42 5.94
CA THR A 9 -0.36 -2.26 4.48
C THR A 9 0.46 -3.36 3.80
N LEU A 10 1.71 -3.57 4.22
CA LEU A 10 2.58 -4.61 3.67
C LEU A 10 1.96 -6.00 3.78
N ARG A 11 1.39 -6.34 4.94
CA ARG A 11 0.67 -7.61 5.15
C ARG A 11 -0.52 -7.75 4.20
N ILE A 12 -1.29 -6.68 4.00
CA ILE A 12 -2.41 -6.69 3.06
C ILE A 12 -1.91 -6.90 1.63
N LEU A 13 -0.88 -6.18 1.19
CA LEU A 13 -0.31 -6.33 -0.16
C LEU A 13 0.10 -7.79 -0.43
N TYR A 14 0.88 -8.38 0.48
CA TYR A 14 1.34 -9.76 0.36
C TYR A 14 0.17 -10.77 0.32
N ASN A 15 -0.73 -10.70 1.30
CA ASN A 15 -1.86 -11.62 1.39
C ASN A 15 -2.82 -11.48 0.21
N PHE A 16 -3.07 -10.25 -0.23
CA PHE A 16 -3.97 -9.98 -1.35
C PHE A 16 -3.39 -10.55 -2.64
N SER A 17 -2.10 -10.32 -2.90
CA SER A 17 -1.40 -10.87 -4.07
C SER A 17 -1.43 -12.39 -4.08
N LYS A 18 -1.12 -13.03 -2.95
CA LYS A 18 -1.15 -14.49 -2.81
C LYS A 18 -2.52 -15.09 -3.09
N LEU A 19 -3.60 -14.47 -2.61
CA LEU A 19 -4.96 -14.98 -2.76
C LEU A 19 -5.61 -14.66 -4.10
N ASN A 20 -5.37 -13.46 -4.65
CA ASN A 20 -6.08 -12.95 -5.83
C ASN A 20 -5.23 -12.95 -7.10
N ARG A 21 -3.93 -13.29 -7.00
CA ARG A 21 -2.95 -13.25 -8.10
C ARG A 21 -2.84 -11.87 -8.78
N ARG A 22 -3.12 -10.81 -8.03
CA ARG A 22 -2.95 -9.40 -8.44
C ARG A 22 -2.75 -8.51 -7.23
N MET A 23 -2.25 -7.30 -7.45
CA MET A 23 -2.19 -6.28 -6.40
C MET A 23 -3.57 -5.69 -6.09
N PRO A 24 -3.82 -5.27 -4.84
CA PRO A 24 -5.02 -4.52 -4.49
C PRO A 24 -4.96 -3.11 -5.10
N ASN A 25 -6.12 -2.56 -5.46
CA ASN A 25 -6.24 -1.15 -5.80
C ASN A 25 -6.40 -0.27 -4.54
N ILE A 26 -6.36 1.06 -4.70
CA ILE A 26 -6.46 2.01 -3.58
C ILE A 26 -7.78 1.85 -2.79
N LYS A 27 -8.93 1.63 -3.45
CA LYS A 27 -10.22 1.43 -2.74
C LYS A 27 -10.22 0.16 -1.89
N GLU A 28 -9.59 -0.92 -2.39
CA GLU A 28 -9.43 -2.17 -1.64
C GLU A 28 -8.49 -1.98 -0.43
N LEU A 29 -7.42 -1.20 -0.60
CA LEU A 29 -6.54 -0.82 0.49
C LEU A 29 -7.26 0.03 1.53
N GLU A 30 -8.08 1.02 1.14
CA GLU A 30 -8.91 1.79 2.07
C GLU A 30 -9.83 0.89 2.89
N LYS A 31 -10.57 -0.01 2.23
CA LYS A 31 -11.47 -0.94 2.92
C LYS A 31 -10.74 -1.86 3.91
N LYS A 32 -9.54 -2.33 3.56
CA LYS A 32 -8.78 -3.31 4.40
C LYS A 32 -7.93 -2.63 5.48
N THR A 33 -7.42 -1.44 5.22
CA THR A 33 -6.61 -0.68 6.18
C THR A 33 -7.49 0.11 7.15
N GLY A 34 -8.67 0.57 6.71
CA GLY A 34 -9.49 1.55 7.43
C GLY A 34 -8.89 2.96 7.42
N ALA A 35 -7.80 3.18 6.66
CA ALA A 35 -7.14 4.46 6.54
C ALA A 35 -7.66 5.23 5.33
N ARG A 36 -7.60 6.56 5.39
CA ARG A 36 -7.88 7.43 4.24
C ARG A 36 -6.80 7.28 3.17
N VAL A 37 -7.17 7.45 1.90
CA VAL A 37 -6.26 7.47 0.73
C VAL A 37 -4.90 8.11 1.01
N GLY A 38 -4.86 9.34 1.54
CA GLY A 38 -3.61 10.06 1.77
C GLY A 38 -2.64 9.37 2.73
N ASN A 39 -3.16 8.69 3.76
CA ASN A 39 -2.33 7.92 4.69
C ASN A 39 -1.84 6.61 4.06
N ILE A 40 -2.62 6.01 3.16
CA ILE A 40 -2.21 4.83 2.40
C ILE A 40 -1.08 5.19 1.44
N PHE A 41 -1.17 6.31 0.72
CA PHE A 41 -0.07 6.78 -0.13
C PHE A 41 1.21 7.03 0.68
N LYS A 42 1.11 7.67 1.84
CA LYS A 42 2.27 7.85 2.75
C LYS A 42 2.86 6.51 3.20
N ALA A 43 2.02 5.52 3.51
CA ALA A 43 2.49 4.19 3.89
C ALA A 43 3.15 3.45 2.72
N LEU A 44 2.61 3.55 1.50
CA LEU A 44 3.22 2.97 0.29
C LEU A 44 4.56 3.62 -0.03
N ASP A 45 4.64 4.95 0.04
CA ASP A 45 5.88 5.72 -0.12
C ASP A 45 6.93 5.33 0.95
N GLY A 46 6.53 5.22 2.21
CA GLY A 46 7.40 4.78 3.30
C GLY A 46 7.91 3.35 3.13
N LEU A 47 7.05 2.43 2.68
CA LEU A 47 7.43 1.05 2.36
C LEU A 47 8.41 0.98 1.18
N GLN A 48 8.18 1.80 0.14
CA GLN A 48 9.07 1.90 -1.02
C GLN A 48 10.44 2.45 -0.63
N LYS A 49 10.48 3.56 0.11
CA LYS A 49 11.74 4.18 0.58
C LYS A 49 12.57 3.23 1.43
N GLN A 50 11.92 2.33 2.16
CA GLN A 50 12.58 1.30 2.97
C GLN A 50 12.87 0.01 2.21
N GLY A 51 12.55 -0.08 0.90
CA GLY A 51 12.88 -1.22 0.05
C GLY A 51 11.98 -2.45 0.22
N TYR A 52 10.81 -2.31 0.85
CA TYR A 52 9.89 -3.45 1.04
C TYR A 52 9.04 -3.75 -0.19
N ILE A 53 8.75 -2.73 -1.02
CA ILE A 53 7.94 -2.86 -2.23
C ILE A 53 8.47 -1.94 -3.32
N GLU A 54 8.16 -2.29 -4.56
CA GLU A 54 8.19 -1.35 -5.68
C GLU A 54 6.79 -0.74 -5.84
N TRP A 55 6.73 0.59 -5.84
CA TRP A 55 5.49 1.34 -6.00
C TRP A 55 5.77 2.57 -6.84
N GLN A 56 4.90 2.86 -7.81
CA GLN A 56 4.94 4.12 -8.54
C GLN A 56 3.53 4.68 -8.54
N PRO A 57 3.27 5.78 -7.83
CA PRO A 57 2.00 6.47 -7.98
C PRO A 57 1.91 6.95 -9.43
N ILE A 58 0.79 6.66 -10.10
CA ILE A 58 0.49 7.26 -11.40
C ILE A 58 0.21 8.74 -11.12
N ILE A 59 1.25 9.56 -11.18
CA ILE A 59 1.12 11.00 -11.19
C ILE A 59 0.74 11.34 -12.63
N HIS A 60 -0.55 11.59 -12.88
CA HIS A 60 -0.92 12.32 -14.08
C HIS A 60 -0.30 13.70 -13.95
N ASN A 61 0.82 13.93 -14.62
CA ASN A 61 1.28 15.27 -14.91
C ASN A 61 0.22 15.90 -15.83
N PRO A 62 -0.40 17.04 -15.45
CA PRO A 62 -1.31 17.75 -16.35
C PRO A 62 -0.58 18.23 -17.62
#